data_AF-A0A3A4JFL3-F1
#
_entry.id   AF-A0A3A4JFL3-F1
#
_cell.length_a   1.000
_cell.length_b   1.000
_cell.length_c   1.000
_cell.angle_alpha   90.00
_cell.angle_beta   90.00
_cell.angle_gamma   90.00
#
_symmetry.space_group_name_H-M   'P 1'
#
loop_
_entity.id
_entity.type
_entity.pdbx_description
1 polymer ?
#
loop_
_entity_poly.entity_id
_entity_poly.type
_entity_poly.pdbx_seq_one_letter_code
_entity_poly.pdbx_strand_id
1 'polypeptide(L)'
;MGRTKSCGCVLGDRIAQAVTTHGLSQTAEWNVWSKMRARCEKPTIKEYKYYGARGITVCDRWQEFENFYADMGPRPSSKHWIEREDTNGDYGPGNCRWATAKEQQNNRRNNRFIEHAGLRLTVAQWAERTGVSAGMVYSRLSKGWPSQKALTAPPGARLKAIRKEMQMSR
;
A
#
# COMPACT_ATOMS: atom_id res chain seq x y z
N MET A 1 -65.44 5.31 -2.77
CA MET A 1 -64.48 4.95 -1.69
C MET A 1 -64.77 3.49 -1.33
N GLY A 2 -63.85 2.54 -1.13
CA GLY A 2 -62.40 2.52 -0.95
C GLY A 2 -61.83 1.13 -1.28
N ARG A 3 -60.50 1.06 -1.43
CA ARG A 3 -59.70 -0.10 -1.87
C ARG A 3 -59.49 -1.10 -0.74
N THR A 4 -59.56 -2.41 -1.02
CA THR A 4 -59.08 -3.46 -0.10
C THR A 4 -57.71 -3.95 -0.54
N LYS A 5 -56.76 -3.95 0.40
CA LYS A 5 -55.35 -4.29 0.22
C LYS A 5 -55.05 -5.77 0.52
N SER A 6 -54.16 -6.34 -0.30
CA SER A 6 -53.03 -7.24 -0.03
C SER A 6 -53.15 -8.41 0.96
N CYS A 7 -52.68 -9.59 0.55
CA CYS A 7 -51.37 -10.09 0.99
C CYS A 7 -50.93 -11.31 0.16
N GLY A 8 -49.87 -11.13 -0.63
CA GLY A 8 -49.22 -12.21 -1.39
C GLY A 8 -47.72 -12.05 -1.30
N CYS A 9 -47.13 -12.50 -0.19
CA CYS A 9 -45.68 -12.54 0.00
C CYS A 9 -45.31 -13.72 0.91
N VAL A 10 -45.19 -14.94 0.35
CA VAL A 10 -44.55 -16.08 1.04
C VAL A 10 -43.45 -16.73 0.21
N LEU A 11 -42.95 -16.04 -0.83
CA LEU A 11 -41.92 -16.54 -1.76
C LEU A 11 -40.62 -15.71 -1.74
N GLY A 12 -40.59 -14.57 -1.05
CA GLY A 12 -39.45 -13.64 -1.07
C GLY A 12 -38.25 -14.11 -0.24
N ASP A 13 -38.49 -14.75 0.90
CA ASP A 13 -37.42 -15.00 1.87
C ASP A 13 -36.49 -16.15 1.49
N ARG A 14 -37.01 -17.16 0.76
CA ARG A 14 -36.19 -18.31 0.31
C ARG A 14 -35.34 -18.01 -0.92
N ILE A 15 -35.75 -17.06 -1.77
CA ILE A 15 -34.99 -16.65 -2.97
C ILE A 15 -33.85 -15.70 -2.58
N ALA A 16 -34.05 -14.82 -1.59
CA ALA A 16 -33.02 -13.88 -1.12
C ALA A 16 -31.79 -14.59 -0.51
N GLN A 17 -32.01 -15.73 0.17
CA GLN A 17 -30.91 -16.53 0.74
C GLN A 17 -30.14 -17.33 -0.32
N ALA A 18 -30.76 -17.69 -1.44
CA ALA A 18 -30.11 -18.48 -2.50
C ALA A 18 -29.30 -17.62 -3.50
N VAL A 19 -29.51 -16.30 -3.53
CA VAL A 19 -28.92 -15.39 -4.53
C VAL A 19 -27.80 -14.51 -3.95
N THR A 20 -27.60 -14.49 -2.64
CA THR A 20 -26.54 -13.68 -2.00
C THR A 20 -25.43 -14.58 -1.48
N THR A 21 -24.49 -14.97 -2.34
CA THR A 21 -23.37 -15.84 -1.93
C THR A 21 -22.47 -15.22 -0.86
N HIS A 22 -22.53 -13.89 -0.62
CA HIS A 22 -21.74 -13.25 0.46
C HIS A 22 -22.23 -11.88 0.96
N GLY A 23 -23.31 -11.28 0.43
CA GLY A 23 -23.81 -9.97 0.88
C GLY A 23 -22.85 -8.77 0.75
N LEU A 24 -21.60 -9.01 0.31
CA LEU A 24 -20.50 -8.05 0.19
C LEU A 24 -20.15 -7.73 -1.28
N SER A 25 -20.88 -8.31 -2.23
CA SER A 25 -20.85 -7.89 -3.63
C SER A 25 -21.20 -6.40 -3.70
N GLN A 26 -20.28 -5.58 -4.23
CA GLN A 26 -20.26 -4.09 -4.22
C GLN A 26 -19.44 -3.41 -3.11
N THR A 27 -18.73 -4.16 -2.26
CA THR A 27 -17.75 -3.57 -1.34
C THR A 27 -16.48 -3.12 -2.06
N ALA A 28 -15.66 -2.31 -1.38
CA ALA A 28 -14.42 -1.85 -1.97
C ALA A 28 -13.42 -2.99 -2.21
N GLU A 29 -13.49 -4.01 -1.37
CA GLU A 29 -12.71 -5.24 -1.40
C GLU A 29 -13.09 -6.08 -2.62
N TRP A 30 -14.39 -6.23 -2.90
CA TRP A 30 -14.88 -6.90 -4.10
C TRP A 30 -14.33 -6.25 -5.37
N ASN A 31 -14.34 -4.91 -5.41
CA ASN A 31 -13.79 -4.17 -6.55
C ASN A 31 -12.27 -4.39 -6.71
N VAL A 32 -11.51 -4.46 -5.61
CA VAL A 32 -10.08 -4.74 -5.64
C VAL A 32 -9.82 -6.16 -6.12
N TRP A 33 -10.54 -7.15 -5.60
CA TRP A 33 -10.44 -8.55 -5.97
C TRP A 33 -10.80 -8.78 -7.45
N SER A 34 -11.91 -8.23 -7.92
CA SER A 34 -12.35 -8.33 -9.32
C SER A 34 -11.31 -7.71 -10.28
N LYS A 35 -10.75 -6.55 -9.92
CA LYS A 35 -9.65 -5.94 -10.69
C LYS A 35 -8.35 -6.73 -10.61
N MET A 36 -8.04 -7.34 -9.46
CA MET A 36 -6.89 -8.23 -9.31
C MET A 36 -6.97 -9.40 -10.29
N ARG A 37 -8.10 -10.12 -10.31
CA ARG A 37 -8.33 -11.21 -11.27
C ARG A 37 -8.27 -10.74 -12.72
N ALA A 38 -8.91 -9.61 -13.03
CA ALA A 38 -8.88 -9.05 -14.37
C ALA A 38 -7.45 -8.79 -14.90
N ARG A 39 -6.52 -8.34 -14.04
CA ARG A 39 -5.10 -8.15 -14.40
C ARG A 39 -4.41 -9.45 -14.83
N CYS A 40 -4.78 -10.57 -14.23
CA CYS A 40 -4.18 -11.88 -14.52
C CYS A 40 -4.89 -12.62 -15.67
N GLU A 41 -6.20 -12.43 -15.84
CA GLU A 41 -7.03 -13.32 -16.67
C GLU A 41 -7.57 -12.65 -17.95
N LYS A 42 -7.56 -11.32 -18.07
CA LYS A 42 -8.21 -10.61 -19.19
C LYS A 42 -7.18 -9.97 -20.13
N PRO A 43 -6.80 -10.63 -21.25
CA PRO A 43 -5.89 -10.06 -22.25
C PRO A 43 -6.34 -8.73 -22.85
N THR A 44 -7.64 -8.42 -22.77
CA THR A 44 -8.25 -7.21 -23.31
C THR A 44 -7.95 -5.96 -22.50
N ILE A 45 -7.52 -6.08 -21.24
CA ILE A 45 -7.21 -4.90 -20.42
C ILE A 45 -5.73 -4.51 -20.55
N LYS A 46 -5.45 -3.20 -20.52
CA LYS A 46 -4.12 -2.63 -20.71
C LYS A 46 -3.08 -3.19 -19.73
N GLU A 47 -3.52 -3.50 -18.51
CA GLU A 47 -2.67 -3.97 -17.43
C GLU A 47 -2.18 -5.41 -17.65
N TYR A 48 -2.89 -6.24 -18.43
CA TYR A 48 -2.60 -7.66 -18.59
C TYR A 48 -1.14 -7.94 -18.99
N LYS A 49 -0.58 -7.09 -19.85
CA LYS A 49 0.83 -7.18 -20.28
C LYS A 49 1.85 -7.13 -19.14
N TYR A 50 1.49 -6.55 -17.99
CA TYR A 50 2.35 -6.45 -16.81
C TYR A 50 2.10 -7.57 -15.78
N TYR A 51 1.08 -8.41 -15.99
CA TYR A 51 0.66 -9.46 -15.07
C TYR A 51 0.44 -10.78 -15.81
N GLY A 52 -0.76 -11.05 -16.32
CA GLY A 52 -1.10 -12.32 -16.96
C GLY A 52 -0.17 -12.69 -18.11
N ALA A 53 0.23 -11.73 -18.95
CA ALA A 53 1.18 -11.99 -20.05
C ALA A 53 2.60 -12.39 -19.56
N ARG A 54 2.92 -12.12 -18.29
CA ARG A 54 4.19 -12.53 -17.65
C ARG A 54 4.06 -13.85 -16.89
N GLY A 55 2.90 -14.49 -16.92
CA GLY A 55 2.61 -15.71 -16.16
C GLY A 55 2.22 -15.48 -14.70
N ILE A 56 1.92 -14.25 -14.29
CA ILE A 56 1.45 -13.96 -12.92
C ILE A 56 -0.02 -14.35 -12.81
N THR A 57 -0.33 -15.21 -11.86
CA THR A 57 -1.67 -15.77 -11.62
C THR A 57 -2.24 -15.35 -10.27
N VAL A 58 -3.47 -15.77 -10.01
CA VAL A 58 -4.13 -15.68 -8.70
C VAL A 58 -4.26 -17.11 -8.19
N CYS A 59 -3.81 -17.37 -6.96
CA CYS A 59 -3.87 -18.70 -6.38
C CYS A 59 -5.32 -19.24 -6.36
N ASP A 60 -5.47 -20.56 -6.45
CA ASP A 60 -6.77 -21.23 -6.55
C ASP A 60 -7.71 -20.82 -5.41
N ARG A 61 -7.18 -20.66 -4.20
CA ARG A 61 -7.94 -20.21 -3.03
C ARG A 61 -8.62 -18.86 -3.26
N TRP A 62 -7.95 -17.91 -3.91
CA TRP A 62 -8.46 -16.56 -4.18
C TRP A 62 -9.29 -16.45 -5.47
N GLN A 63 -9.61 -17.58 -6.10
CA GLN A 63 -10.60 -17.63 -7.18
C GLN A 63 -12.03 -17.37 -6.65
N GLU A 64 -12.25 -17.56 -5.35
CA GLU A 64 -13.47 -17.22 -4.62
C GLU A 64 -13.24 -15.97 -3.76
N PHE A 65 -14.19 -15.03 -3.77
CA PHE A 65 -14.05 -13.74 -3.07
C PHE A 65 -14.01 -13.91 -1.54
N GLU A 66 -14.76 -14.85 -1.01
CA GLU A 66 -14.90 -15.12 0.43
C GLU A 66 -13.56 -15.53 1.03
N ASN A 67 -12.80 -16.35 0.31
CA ASN A 67 -11.46 -16.74 0.73
C ASN A 67 -10.48 -15.57 0.67
N PHE A 68 -10.55 -14.76 -0.39
CA PHE A 68 -9.77 -13.52 -0.47
C PHE A 68 -10.08 -12.60 0.72
N TYR A 69 -11.36 -12.40 1.04
CA TYR A 69 -11.80 -11.54 2.14
C TYR A 69 -11.42 -12.12 3.50
N ALA A 70 -11.53 -13.45 3.69
CA ALA A 70 -11.12 -14.12 4.91
C ALA A 70 -9.62 -13.97 5.18
N ASP A 71 -8.79 -14.04 4.13
CA ASP A 71 -7.35 -13.94 4.26
C ASP A 71 -6.87 -12.48 4.41
N MET A 72 -7.47 -11.54 3.67
CA MET A 72 -7.04 -10.14 3.62
C MET A 72 -7.74 -9.23 4.63
N GLY A 73 -8.94 -9.62 5.07
CA GLY A 73 -9.81 -8.79 5.89
C GLY A 73 -10.31 -7.52 5.19
N PRO A 74 -10.98 -6.62 5.95
CA PRO A 74 -11.46 -5.36 5.42
C PRO A 74 -10.30 -4.46 5.01
N ARG A 75 -10.50 -3.73 3.91
CA ARG A 75 -9.55 -2.74 3.44
C ARG A 75 -9.46 -1.59 4.47
N PRO A 76 -8.28 -1.30 5.06
CA PRO A 76 -8.19 -0.36 6.17
C PRO A 76 -8.62 1.07 5.82
N SER A 77 -8.42 1.51 4.57
CA SER A 77 -8.94 2.79 4.08
C SER A 77 -9.00 2.85 2.56
N SER A 78 -9.66 3.87 2.00
CA SER A 78 -9.68 4.13 0.56
C SER A 78 -8.31 4.37 -0.08
N LYS A 79 -7.29 4.64 0.73
CA LYS A 79 -5.91 4.85 0.29
C LYS A 79 -5.11 3.55 0.19
N HIS A 80 -5.66 2.44 0.68
CA HIS A 80 -5.03 1.13 0.60
C HIS A 80 -5.42 0.42 -0.69
N TRP A 81 -4.44 -0.28 -1.26
CA TRP A 81 -4.57 -1.13 -2.42
C TRP A 81 -3.90 -2.46 -2.11
N ILE A 82 -4.27 -3.49 -2.86
CA ILE A 82 -3.57 -4.76 -2.79
C ILE A 82 -2.19 -4.60 -3.42
N GLU A 83 -1.15 -4.94 -2.65
CA GLU A 83 0.25 -4.93 -3.09
C GLU A 83 0.82 -6.33 -2.96
N ARG A 84 1.63 -6.73 -3.95
CA ARG A 84 2.45 -7.95 -3.86
C ARG A 84 3.81 -7.62 -3.24
N GLU A 85 4.27 -8.42 -2.30
CA GLU A 85 5.58 -8.25 -1.67
C GLU A 85 6.71 -8.61 -2.64
N ASP A 86 6.63 -9.81 -3.23
CA ASP A 86 7.38 -10.17 -4.42
C ASP A 86 6.60 -9.74 -5.67
N THR A 87 7.15 -8.75 -6.36
CA THR A 87 6.58 -8.19 -7.60
C THR A 87 6.45 -9.24 -8.71
N ASN A 88 7.29 -10.27 -8.71
CA ASN A 88 7.28 -11.36 -9.69
C ASN A 88 6.46 -12.57 -9.25
N GLY A 89 6.09 -12.68 -7.97
CA GLY A 89 5.25 -13.75 -7.46
C GLY A 89 3.77 -13.57 -7.79
N ASP A 90 3.00 -14.63 -7.58
CA ASP A 90 1.55 -14.69 -7.79
C ASP A 90 0.77 -13.93 -6.72
N TYR A 91 -0.51 -13.64 -6.98
CA TYR A 91 -1.42 -13.18 -5.94
C TYR A 91 -1.80 -14.33 -5.02
N GLY A 92 -1.65 -14.11 -3.72
CA GLY A 92 -2.06 -15.06 -2.69
C GLY A 92 -1.72 -14.53 -1.29
N PRO A 93 -2.23 -15.19 -0.24
CA PRO A 93 -2.09 -14.71 1.14
C PRO A 93 -0.64 -14.61 1.60
N GLY A 94 0.25 -15.46 1.06
CA GLY A 94 1.69 -15.42 1.37
C GLY A 94 2.49 -14.36 0.62
N ASN A 95 1.89 -13.65 -0.33
CA ASN A 95 2.60 -12.66 -1.14
C ASN A 95 1.85 -11.32 -1.24
N CYS A 96 0.76 -11.13 -0.51
CA CYS A 96 -0.11 -9.97 -0.67
C CYS A 96 -0.48 -9.34 0.66
N ARG A 97 -0.55 -8.01 0.67
CA ARG A 97 -1.03 -7.22 1.81
C ARG A 97 -1.72 -5.94 1.36
N TRP A 98 -2.48 -5.33 2.27
CA TRP A 98 -2.94 -3.96 2.09
C TRP A 98 -1.78 -3.00 2.25
N ALA A 99 -1.59 -2.11 1.27
CA ALA A 99 -0.57 -1.09 1.32
C ALA A 99 -1.06 0.23 0.73
N THR A 100 -0.56 1.32 1.28
CA THR A 100 -0.75 2.68 0.75
C THR A 100 0.35 3.03 -0.24
N ALA A 101 0.06 4.00 -1.11
CA ALA A 101 1.08 4.57 -1.98
C ALA A 101 2.29 5.14 -1.21
N LYS A 102 2.08 5.65 0.02
CA LYS A 102 3.17 6.15 0.89
C LYS A 102 4.09 5.02 1.34
N GLU A 103 3.52 3.89 1.76
CA GLU A 103 4.30 2.71 2.16
C GLU A 103 5.07 2.12 0.98
N GLN A 104 4.39 1.97 -0.17
CA GLN A 104 5.04 1.54 -1.40
C GLN A 104 6.17 2.49 -1.82
N GLN A 105 5.94 3.81 -1.77
CA GLN A 105 6.95 4.82 -2.09
C GLN A 105 8.15 4.72 -1.15
N ASN A 106 7.93 4.47 0.15
CA ASN A 106 8.99 4.30 1.14
C ASN A 106 9.81 3.01 0.92
N ASN A 107 9.21 1.97 0.33
CA ASN A 107 9.86 0.67 0.10
C ASN A 107 10.59 0.58 -1.25
N ARG A 108 10.59 1.64 -2.08
CA ARG A 108 11.29 1.61 -3.39
C ARG A 108 12.80 1.50 -3.19
N ARG A 109 13.45 0.59 -3.94
CA ARG A 109 14.90 0.34 -3.91
C ARG A 109 15.77 1.58 -4.18
N ASN A 110 15.23 2.60 -4.85
CA ASN A 110 15.94 3.84 -5.12
C ASN A 110 15.92 4.84 -3.95
N ASN A 111 15.26 4.51 -2.84
CA ASN A 111 15.28 5.37 -1.66
C ASN A 111 16.64 5.33 -0.97
N ARG A 112 17.12 6.51 -0.59
CA ARG A 112 18.30 6.65 0.25
C ARG A 112 17.92 6.38 1.71
N PHE A 113 18.39 5.26 2.24
CA PHE A 113 18.29 4.94 3.66
C PHE A 113 19.40 5.65 4.45
N ILE A 114 19.06 6.13 5.64
CA ILE A 114 19.99 6.74 6.57
C ILE A 114 19.84 6.02 7.91
N GLU A 115 20.96 5.53 8.43
CA GLU A 115 21.05 4.98 9.77
C GLU A 115 21.43 6.09 10.76
N HIS A 116 20.57 6.27 11.75
CA HIS A 116 20.80 7.21 12.84
C HIS A 116 20.00 6.80 14.09
N ALA A 117 20.63 6.88 15.26
CA ALA A 117 20.03 6.53 16.55
C ALA A 117 19.40 5.12 16.60
N GLY A 118 20.08 4.13 16.00
CA GLY A 118 19.61 2.74 15.96
C GLY A 118 18.46 2.46 14.99
N LEU A 119 18.08 3.45 14.17
CA LEU A 119 16.98 3.33 13.20
C LEU A 119 17.49 3.49 11.77
N ARG A 120 17.00 2.63 10.88
CA ARG A 120 17.23 2.69 9.44
C ARG A 120 15.97 3.15 8.73
N LEU A 121 15.92 4.44 8.40
CA LEU A 121 14.74 5.07 7.78
C LEU A 121 15.12 5.73 6.45
N THR A 122 14.13 5.97 5.59
CA THR A 122 14.33 6.77 4.36
C THR A 122 14.52 8.25 4.71
N VAL A 123 15.10 9.02 3.78
CA VAL A 123 15.18 10.50 3.89
C VAL A 123 13.80 11.13 4.17
N ALA A 124 12.73 10.61 3.54
CA ALA A 124 11.38 11.14 3.71
C ALA A 124 10.83 10.87 5.13
N GLN A 125 11.04 9.67 5.66
CA GLN A 125 10.66 9.32 7.03
C GLN A 125 11.45 10.14 8.06
N TRP A 126 12.73 10.35 7.81
CA TRP A 126 13.54 11.23 8.65
C TRP A 126 13.08 12.69 8.60
N ALA A 127 12.69 13.19 7.42
CA ALA A 127 12.17 14.55 7.28
C ALA A 127 10.87 14.77 8.06
N GLU A 128 9.97 13.79 8.04
CA GLU A 128 8.73 13.79 8.84
C GLU A 128 9.04 13.77 10.34
N ARG A 129 10.04 12.99 10.76
CA ARG A 129 10.41 12.84 12.17
C ARG A 129 11.17 14.03 12.76
N THR A 130 12.07 14.66 12.00
CA THR A 130 12.91 15.76 12.50
C THR A 130 12.40 17.14 12.12
N GLY A 131 11.40 17.23 11.25
CA GLY A 131 10.89 18.50 10.71
C GLY A 131 11.83 19.18 9.71
N VAL A 132 12.97 18.59 9.39
CA VAL A 132 13.90 19.09 8.36
C VAL A 132 13.43 18.61 6.99
N SER A 133 13.30 19.52 6.02
CA SER A 133 12.79 19.14 4.70
C SER A 133 13.68 18.09 4.01
N ALA A 134 13.05 17.13 3.32
CA ALA A 134 13.77 16.05 2.63
C ALA A 134 14.81 16.58 1.63
N GLY A 135 14.48 17.65 0.89
CA GLY A 135 15.41 18.32 -0.02
C GLY A 135 16.65 18.90 0.69
N MET A 136 16.48 19.42 1.91
CA MET A 136 17.60 19.91 2.72
C MET A 136 18.47 18.75 3.20
N VAL A 137 17.87 17.65 3.66
CA VAL A 137 18.61 16.43 4.02
C VAL A 137 19.42 15.92 2.83
N TYR A 138 18.83 15.83 1.63
CA TYR A 138 19.54 15.45 0.41
C TYR A 138 20.72 16.39 0.10
N SER A 139 20.50 17.71 0.14
CA SER A 139 21.55 18.71 -0.12
C SER A 139 22.71 18.62 0.88
N ARG A 140 22.41 18.36 2.16
CA ARG A 140 23.43 18.20 3.20
C ARG A 140 24.24 16.93 3.00
N LEU A 141 23.58 15.81 2.72
CA LEU A 141 24.25 14.54 2.47
C LEU A 141 25.10 14.57 1.19
N SER A 142 24.66 15.24 0.13
CA SER A 142 25.47 15.40 -1.10
C SER A 142 26.71 16.27 -0.87
N LYS A 143 26.61 17.25 0.04
CA LYS A 143 27.74 18.06 0.51
C LYS A 143 28.64 17.34 1.53
N GLY A 144 28.38 16.07 1.83
CA GLY A 144 29.18 15.27 2.76
C GLY A 144 29.00 15.64 4.23
N TRP A 145 27.80 16.06 4.63
CA TRP A 145 27.45 16.21 6.04
C TRP A 145 27.35 14.84 6.72
N PRO A 146 27.78 14.72 7.99
CA PRO A 146 27.46 13.55 8.82
C PRO A 146 25.95 13.35 8.93
N SER A 147 25.48 12.10 8.94
CA SER A 147 24.05 11.75 8.96
C SER A 147 23.29 12.45 10.08
N GLN A 148 23.79 12.40 11.32
CA GLN A 148 23.17 13.07 12.46
C GLN A 148 22.95 14.57 12.22
N LYS A 149 24.00 15.30 11.84
CA LYS A 149 23.92 16.76 11.63
C LYS A 149 23.11 17.10 10.38
N ALA A 150 23.09 16.22 9.37
CA ALA A 150 22.23 16.39 8.20
C ALA A 150 20.74 16.39 8.59
N LEU A 151 20.37 15.56 9.57
CA LEU A 151 19.01 15.33 10.04
C LEU A 151 18.51 16.35 11.08
N THR A 152 19.40 16.92 11.90
CA THR A 152 19.00 17.71 13.08
C THR A 152 19.38 19.20 13.01
N ALA A 153 20.34 19.59 12.17
CA ALA A 153 20.78 20.98 12.15
C ALA A 153 19.69 21.94 11.61
N PRO A 154 19.58 23.18 12.14
CA PRO A 154 18.60 24.14 11.69
C PRO A 154 18.93 24.68 10.27
N PRO A 155 17.94 25.20 9.54
CA PRO A 155 18.17 25.94 8.29
C PRO A 155 19.23 27.04 8.48
N GLY A 156 20.14 27.21 7.51
CA GLY A 156 21.23 28.19 7.59
C GLY A 156 22.53 27.69 8.25
N ALA A 157 22.52 26.52 8.90
CA ALA A 157 23.75 25.90 9.42
C ALA A 157 24.77 25.61 8.29
N ARG A 158 26.06 25.82 8.58
CA ARG A 158 27.16 25.67 7.60
C ARG A 158 28.04 24.46 7.92
N LEU A 159 28.42 23.69 6.90
CA LEU A 159 29.26 22.50 7.03
C LEU A 159 30.62 22.78 7.67
N LYS A 160 31.25 23.91 7.31
CA LYS A 160 32.55 24.32 7.88
C LYS A 160 32.47 24.48 9.41
N ALA A 161 31.37 25.04 9.91
CA ALA A 161 31.15 25.21 11.34
C ALA A 161 31.00 23.86 12.05
N ILE A 162 30.25 22.93 11.45
CA ILE A 162 30.05 21.57 12.01
C ILE A 162 31.34 20.76 12.03
N ARG A 163 32.16 20.85 10.98
CA ARG A 163 33.46 20.17 10.95
C ARG A 163 34.40 20.71 12.03
N LYS A 164 34.43 22.03 12.21
CA LYS A 164 35.22 22.68 13.27
C LYS A 164 34.75 22.26 14.67
N GLU A 165 33.43 22.20 14.89
CA GLU A 165 32.83 21.69 16.14
C GLU A 165 33.28 20.24 16.42
N MET A 166 33.21 19.34 15.43
CA MET A 166 33.61 17.95 15.59
C MET A 166 35.12 17.74 15.82
N GLN A 167 35.96 18.67 15.35
CA GLN A 167 37.40 18.64 15.59
C GLN A 167 37.79 19.14 16.98
N MET A 168 36.93 19.93 17.63
CA MET A 168 37.14 20.50 18.98
C MET A 168 36.58 19.61 20.09
N SER A 169 35.84 18.55 19.75
CA SER A 169 35.26 17.59 20.69
C SER A 169 36.06 16.27 20.77
N ARG A 170 37.32 16.30 20.33
CA ARG A 170 38.34 15.26 20.52
C ARG A 170 39.40 15.79 21.47
#